data_AF-A0A1G4IB45-F1
#
_entry.id   AF-A0A1G4IB45-F1
#
_cell.length_a   1.000
_cell.length_b   1.000
_cell.length_c   1.000
_cell.angle_alpha   90.00
_cell.angle_beta   90.00
_cell.angle_gamma   90.00
#
_symmetry.space_group_name_H-M   'P 1'
#
loop_
_entity.id
_entity.type
_entity.pdbx_description
1 polymer ?
#
loop_
_entity_poly.entity_id
_entity_poly.type
_entity_poly.pdbx_seq_one_letter_code
_entity_poly.pdbx_strand_id
1 'polypeptide(L)'
;MPSGTDTPEDCFLVYAWGFAARYVDTAQYGPPYFLRGNSRCCFTTFDSGPSSVLSWPVRHRFAAAKAAQLVLECYGRSGSGVNELIGVCLAQMHDLVAACAKDSVMTLHMRHGSNSKGEVSFRVGMQRLFTLTLRATRIAIEPSSLQPSLAYVKLSVNGRDEWDGGSCVCCGRGTSSSIKSELLRNNTGDRVVLPLLQWRSTLTGNAGSVDGEIYATSGGSLGHFSIVFPDAVVAALLNGESSSHFAFSAPVKAAAAGLRALFSCVGEVTVLTDCPMLTLYCGTSASPAGNVTNSLSGVERSILQGVSGVWPSGLSLLDSVLHQQQGRLVQIRENIEWVRKSKGDIEQKLEELKCREASRNSGASIGSSMRRDIEKELHACLERRRILEDALTRVRQRRDAAKGEYLSHSKERAQELQAFLEEDAHVQRMLEDVGRTQSKLRSFVSFEDQMEERMQRFATEQQELDNFDANVLECVRQLRKNFS
;
A
#
# COMPACT_ATOMS: atom_id res chain seq x y z
N MET A 1 11.44 -2.06 -22.96
CA MET A 1 9.96 -2.01 -23.02
C MET A 1 9.41 -3.32 -22.53
N PRO A 2 9.01 -3.46 -21.26
CA PRO A 2 8.00 -4.42 -20.85
C PRO A 2 6.64 -3.70 -20.86
N SER A 3 5.77 -4.09 -21.78
CA SER A 3 4.39 -3.66 -21.88
C SER A 3 3.52 -4.51 -20.96
N GLY A 4 3.49 -4.15 -19.68
CA GLY A 4 2.47 -4.58 -18.73
C GLY A 4 1.61 -3.37 -18.39
N THR A 5 0.46 -3.24 -19.03
CA THR A 5 -0.55 -2.25 -18.66
C THR A 5 -1.27 -2.71 -17.40
N ASP A 6 -0.58 -2.65 -16.26
CA ASP A 6 -1.28 -2.51 -14.99
C ASP A 6 -1.87 -1.10 -15.00
N THR A 7 -3.19 -1.00 -15.17
CA THR A 7 -3.89 0.26 -14.91
C THR A 7 -3.50 0.73 -13.52
N PRO A 8 -2.98 1.96 -13.33
CA PRO A 8 -2.56 2.42 -12.02
C PRO A 8 -3.75 2.31 -11.07
N GLU A 9 -3.66 1.41 -10.09
CA GLU A 9 -4.71 1.26 -9.08
C GLU A 9 -4.86 2.60 -8.36
N ASP A 10 -6.08 3.15 -8.36
CA ASP A 10 -6.37 4.40 -7.65
C ASP A 10 -5.97 4.26 -6.18
N CYS A 11 -4.91 4.98 -5.80
CA CYS A 11 -4.42 5.03 -4.44
C CYS A 11 -5.01 6.25 -3.76
N PHE A 12 -5.53 6.06 -2.56
CA PHE A 12 -6.06 7.12 -1.72
C PHE A 12 -5.30 7.17 -0.42
N LEU A 13 -5.17 8.37 0.12
CA LEU A 13 -4.77 8.60 1.48
C LEU A 13 -6.04 8.73 2.33
N VAL A 14 -6.17 7.85 3.32
CA VAL A 14 -7.33 7.77 4.21
C VAL A 14 -6.96 8.35 5.56
N TYR A 15 -7.84 9.22 6.06
CA TYR A 15 -7.80 9.81 7.39
C TYR A 15 -9.00 9.27 8.16
N ALA A 16 -8.77 8.62 9.29
CA ALA A 16 -9.82 8.12 10.18
C ALA A 16 -9.67 8.76 11.56
N TRP A 17 -10.76 9.30 12.12
CA TRP A 17 -10.72 9.99 13.41
C TRP A 17 -12.05 9.93 14.16
N GLY A 18 -12.01 10.32 15.43
CA GLY A 18 -13.22 10.45 16.26
C GLY A 18 -13.82 9.09 16.61
N PHE A 19 -12.96 8.13 16.94
CA PHE A 19 -13.40 6.77 17.27
C PHE A 19 -14.17 6.75 18.59
N ALA A 20 -15.36 6.14 18.57
CA ALA A 20 -16.18 5.91 19.75
C ALA A 20 -16.95 4.60 19.63
N ALA A 21 -17.03 3.83 20.72
CA ALA A 21 -17.82 2.61 20.78
C ALA A 21 -19.09 2.79 21.63
N ARG A 22 -20.17 2.10 21.23
CA ARG A 22 -21.49 2.13 21.87
C ARG A 22 -22.04 0.72 22.03
N TYR A 23 -23.03 0.57 22.91
CA TYR A 23 -23.72 -0.70 23.16
C TYR A 23 -22.80 -1.85 23.57
N VAL A 24 -21.69 -1.52 24.24
CA VAL A 24 -20.79 -2.49 24.87
C VAL A 24 -21.30 -2.78 26.26
N ASP A 25 -21.32 -4.06 26.64
CA ASP A 25 -21.63 -4.47 28.00
C ASP A 25 -20.47 -4.10 28.94
N THR A 26 -20.59 -2.94 29.59
CA THR A 26 -19.57 -2.44 30.53
C THR A 26 -19.53 -3.21 31.85
N ALA A 27 -20.55 -4.01 32.16
CA ALA A 27 -20.52 -4.90 33.32
C ALA A 27 -19.63 -6.13 33.05
N GLN A 28 -19.63 -6.61 31.80
CA GLN A 28 -18.73 -7.68 31.36
C GLN A 28 -17.31 -7.16 31.07
N TYR A 29 -17.19 -5.98 30.47
CA TYR A 29 -15.91 -5.39 30.03
C TYR A 29 -15.71 -4.00 30.65
N GLY A 30 -14.90 -3.92 31.71
CA GLY A 30 -14.57 -2.67 32.39
C GLY A 30 -13.38 -1.91 31.77
N PRO A 31 -13.09 -0.69 32.23
CA PRO A 31 -11.91 0.06 31.83
C PRO A 31 -10.60 -0.54 32.39
N PRO A 32 -9.43 -0.23 31.80
CA PRO A 32 -9.23 0.64 30.64
C PRO A 32 -9.58 -0.05 29.31
N TYR A 33 -10.13 0.74 28.39
CA TYR A 33 -10.46 0.32 27.04
C TYR A 33 -9.35 0.69 26.06
N PHE A 34 -9.07 -0.21 25.11
CA PHE A 34 -8.08 0.00 24.07
C PHE A 34 -8.70 -0.22 22.70
N LEU A 35 -8.36 0.63 21.75
CA LEU A 35 -8.70 0.45 20.35
C LEU A 35 -7.40 0.22 19.57
N ARG A 36 -7.33 -0.90 18.87
CA ARG A 36 -6.29 -1.19 17.90
C ARG A 36 -6.89 -1.19 16.52
N GLY A 37 -6.14 -0.69 15.54
CA GLY A 37 -6.55 -0.80 14.15
C GLY A 37 -5.40 -1.19 13.26
N ASN A 38 -5.68 -2.00 12.24
CA ASN A 38 -4.70 -2.51 11.29
C ASN A 38 -5.16 -2.23 9.85
N SER A 39 -4.28 -1.62 9.05
CA SER A 39 -4.49 -1.44 7.62
C SER A 39 -3.50 -2.29 6.80
N ARG A 40 -4.04 -3.01 5.80
CA ARG A 40 -3.28 -3.97 4.97
C ARG A 40 -2.18 -3.37 4.10
N CYS A 41 -2.14 -2.05 3.90
CA CYS A 41 -1.15 -1.43 3.00
C CYS A 41 0.30 -1.59 3.50
N CYS A 42 0.51 -1.66 4.82
CA CYS A 42 1.85 -1.71 5.39
C CYS A 42 1.96 -2.40 6.77
N PHE A 43 0.99 -3.24 7.14
CA PHE A 43 0.86 -3.83 8.49
C PHE A 43 0.88 -2.78 9.59
N THR A 44 0.30 -1.62 9.33
CA THR A 44 0.36 -0.54 10.31
C THR A 44 -0.75 -0.69 11.30
N THR A 45 -0.30 -0.94 12.53
CA THR A 45 -1.12 -0.98 13.70
C THR A 45 -1.05 0.38 14.38
N PHE A 46 -2.21 0.93 14.74
CA PHE A 46 -2.28 1.97 15.75
C PHE A 46 -2.87 1.40 17.03
N ASP A 47 -2.45 1.93 18.17
CA ASP A 47 -3.00 1.63 19.47
C ASP A 47 -3.39 2.96 20.11
N SER A 48 -4.63 3.06 20.57
CA SER A 48 -5.15 4.27 21.19
C SER A 48 -4.54 4.60 22.54
N GLY A 49 -3.85 3.65 23.16
CA GLY A 49 -3.57 3.68 24.59
C GLY A 49 -4.83 3.46 25.43
N PRO A 50 -4.66 3.38 26.76
CA PRO A 50 -5.76 3.12 27.70
C PRO A 50 -6.70 4.31 27.79
N SER A 51 -8.01 4.06 27.67
CA SER A 51 -9.07 5.04 27.91
C SER A 51 -10.00 4.59 29.02
N SER A 52 -10.46 5.52 29.87
CA SER A 52 -11.51 5.24 30.86
C SER A 52 -12.91 5.21 30.26
N VAL A 53 -13.05 5.66 29.01
CA VAL A 53 -14.31 5.73 28.28
C VAL A 53 -14.17 5.05 26.91
N LEU A 54 -15.29 4.63 26.32
CA LEU A 54 -15.34 4.04 24.98
C LEU A 54 -15.24 5.11 23.88
N SER A 55 -14.27 6.01 24.02
CA SER A 55 -13.92 7.03 23.05
C SER A 55 -12.42 7.26 23.09
N TRP A 56 -11.84 7.44 21.90
CA TRP A 56 -10.41 7.56 21.73
C TRP A 56 -10.10 8.76 20.81
N PRO A 57 -9.27 9.72 21.25
CA PRO A 57 -8.88 10.89 20.45
C PRO A 57 -7.85 10.54 19.36
N VAL A 58 -7.81 9.28 18.92
CA VAL A 58 -6.86 8.79 17.94
C VAL A 58 -7.24 9.31 16.56
N ARG A 59 -6.20 9.69 15.83
CA ARG A 59 -6.25 10.02 14.41
C ARG A 59 -5.32 9.05 13.70
N HIS A 60 -5.84 8.32 12.72
CA HIS A 60 -5.06 7.36 11.97
C HIS A 60 -5.04 7.72 10.48
N ARG A 61 -3.85 7.62 9.88
CA ARG A 61 -3.59 7.94 8.49
C ARG A 61 -2.88 6.78 7.81
N PHE A 62 -3.42 6.33 6.68
CA PHE A 62 -2.85 5.23 5.90
C PHE A 62 -3.14 5.40 4.40
N ALA A 63 -2.27 4.87 3.55
CA ALA A 63 -2.56 4.75 2.12
C ALA A 63 -3.41 3.49 1.86
N ALA A 64 -4.33 3.58 0.92
CA ALA A 64 -5.28 2.53 0.60
C ALA A 64 -5.46 2.44 -0.92
N ALA A 65 -5.28 1.24 -1.47
CA ALA A 65 -5.70 0.90 -2.82
C ALA A 65 -7.13 0.31 -2.80
N LYS A 66 -7.71 0.01 -3.97
CA LYS A 66 -9.09 -0.50 -4.09
C LYS A 66 -9.39 -1.73 -3.22
N ALA A 67 -8.40 -2.60 -3.00
CA ALA A 67 -8.54 -3.82 -2.19
C ALA A 67 -8.20 -3.64 -0.69
N ALA A 68 -7.97 -2.41 -0.23
CA ALA A 68 -7.58 -2.17 1.16
C ALA A 68 -8.73 -2.42 2.15
N GLN A 69 -8.37 -2.84 3.36
CA GLN A 69 -9.27 -3.08 4.48
C GLN A 69 -8.69 -2.43 5.73
N LEU A 70 -9.58 -1.85 6.54
CA LEU A 70 -9.28 -1.39 7.89
C LEU A 70 -9.95 -2.32 8.89
N VAL A 71 -9.14 -3.02 9.68
CA VAL A 71 -9.60 -3.87 10.78
C VAL A 71 -9.47 -3.09 12.07
N LEU A 72 -10.49 -3.09 12.91
CA LEU A 72 -10.46 -2.48 14.23
C LEU A 72 -10.77 -3.54 15.29
N GLU A 73 -9.97 -3.58 16.33
CA GLU A 73 -10.05 -4.49 17.45
C GLU A 73 -10.26 -3.66 18.72
N CYS A 74 -11.36 -3.93 19.44
CA CYS A 74 -11.66 -3.24 20.69
C CYS A 74 -11.42 -4.18 21.86
N TYR A 75 -10.70 -3.70 22.87
CA TYR A 75 -10.38 -4.44 24.08
C TYR A 75 -10.90 -3.72 25.32
N GLY A 76 -11.25 -4.50 26.33
CA GLY A 76 -11.60 -4.02 27.66
C GLY A 76 -11.04 -4.95 28.71
N ARG A 77 -11.21 -4.60 29.97
CA ARG A 77 -10.76 -5.42 31.09
C ARG A 77 -11.86 -6.38 31.52
N SER A 78 -11.56 -7.67 31.55
CA SER A 78 -12.51 -8.67 32.05
C SER A 78 -12.55 -8.70 33.58
N GLY A 79 -13.52 -9.41 34.15
CA GLY A 79 -13.62 -9.64 35.60
C GLY A 79 -12.38 -10.33 36.21
N SER A 80 -11.55 -11.01 35.40
CA SER A 80 -10.27 -11.60 35.85
C SER A 80 -9.10 -10.62 35.84
N GLY A 81 -9.33 -9.37 35.43
CA GLY A 81 -8.33 -8.31 35.42
C GLY A 81 -7.37 -8.34 34.22
N VAL A 82 -7.57 -9.23 33.24
CA VAL A 82 -6.81 -9.33 31.99
C VAL A 82 -7.52 -8.55 30.87
N ASN A 83 -6.75 -8.01 29.92
CA ASN A 83 -7.32 -7.38 28.73
C ASN A 83 -7.94 -8.46 27.82
N GLU A 84 -9.25 -8.35 27.56
CA GLU A 84 -10.02 -9.27 26.74
C GLU A 84 -10.55 -8.55 25.50
N LEU A 85 -10.63 -9.28 24.39
CA LEU A 85 -11.20 -8.80 23.14
C LEU A 85 -12.73 -8.67 23.30
N ILE A 86 -13.24 -7.44 23.17
CA ILE A 86 -14.68 -7.16 23.14
C ILE A 86 -15.24 -7.59 21.78
N GLY A 87 -14.55 -7.22 20.71
CA GLY A 87 -14.91 -7.61 19.35
C GLY A 87 -14.06 -6.94 18.28
N VAL A 88 -14.25 -7.42 17.06
CA VAL A 88 -13.56 -6.96 15.85
C VAL A 88 -14.60 -6.42 14.86
N CYS A 89 -14.27 -5.32 14.19
CA CYS A 89 -15.02 -4.86 13.03
C CYS A 89 -14.08 -4.61 11.84
N LEU A 90 -14.62 -4.74 10.64
CA LEU A 90 -13.88 -4.62 9.40
C LEU A 90 -14.60 -3.62 8.48
N ALA A 91 -13.85 -2.64 8.00
CA ALA A 91 -14.27 -1.68 7.00
C ALA A 91 -13.59 -2.00 5.67
N GLN A 92 -14.38 -2.21 4.61
CA GLN A 92 -13.86 -2.35 3.26
C GLN A 92 -13.64 -0.98 2.64
N MET A 93 -12.75 -0.89 1.64
CA MET A 93 -12.48 0.37 0.94
C MET A 93 -13.73 1.02 0.34
N HIS A 94 -14.66 0.22 -0.22
CA HIS A 94 -15.88 0.77 -0.81
C HIS A 94 -16.79 1.44 0.23
N ASP A 95 -16.83 0.91 1.46
CA ASP A 95 -17.58 1.49 2.57
C ASP A 95 -16.93 2.81 3.04
N LEU A 96 -15.60 2.85 3.10
CA LEU A 96 -14.84 4.05 3.45
C LEU A 96 -15.08 5.19 2.44
N VAL A 97 -15.06 4.86 1.14
CA VAL A 97 -15.36 5.80 0.05
C VAL A 97 -16.79 6.32 0.17
N ALA A 98 -17.77 5.42 0.37
CA ALA A 98 -19.17 5.80 0.51
C ALA A 98 -19.42 6.68 1.74
N ALA A 99 -18.75 6.40 2.87
CA ALA A 99 -18.84 7.19 4.09
C ALA A 99 -18.24 8.59 3.91
N CYS A 100 -17.07 8.68 3.26
CA CYS A 100 -16.39 9.94 2.94
C CYS A 100 -17.22 10.80 1.97
N ALA A 101 -17.81 10.20 0.93
CA ALA A 101 -18.61 10.93 -0.06
C ALA A 101 -19.87 11.58 0.54
N LYS A 102 -20.39 11.02 1.63
CA LYS A 102 -21.57 11.53 2.34
C LYS A 102 -21.23 12.41 3.54
N ASP A 103 -19.95 12.64 3.83
CA ASP A 103 -19.46 13.24 5.09
C ASP A 103 -20.15 12.65 6.33
N SER A 104 -20.29 11.32 6.32
CA SER A 104 -21.10 10.60 7.30
C SER A 104 -20.24 9.86 8.33
N VAL A 105 -20.77 9.69 9.54
CA VAL A 105 -20.13 8.86 10.57
C VAL A 105 -20.33 7.39 10.19
N MET A 106 -19.24 6.70 9.93
CA MET A 106 -19.25 5.26 9.68
C MET A 106 -19.49 4.53 10.99
N THR A 107 -20.46 3.61 11.00
CA THR A 107 -20.79 2.79 12.18
C THR A 107 -20.70 1.32 11.80
N LEU A 108 -19.95 0.55 12.58
CA LEU A 108 -19.70 -0.87 12.34
C LEU A 108 -20.03 -1.69 13.58
N HIS A 109 -20.67 -2.83 13.38
CA HIS A 109 -20.92 -3.78 14.46
C HIS A 109 -19.65 -4.53 14.83
N MET A 110 -19.31 -4.49 16.11
CA MET A 110 -18.24 -5.32 16.68
C MET A 110 -18.73 -6.75 16.83
N ARG A 111 -17.96 -7.71 16.30
CA ARG A 111 -18.29 -9.13 16.39
C ARG A 111 -17.21 -9.88 17.14
N HIS A 112 -17.64 -10.82 17.99
CA HIS A 112 -16.78 -11.85 18.57
C HIS A 112 -17.46 -13.20 18.32
N GLY A 113 -16.94 -13.96 17.34
CA GLY A 113 -17.65 -15.11 16.79
C GLY A 113 -18.93 -14.70 16.05
N SER A 114 -20.06 -15.34 16.36
CA SER A 114 -21.37 -15.04 15.76
C SER A 114 -22.14 -13.90 16.43
N ASN A 115 -21.66 -13.40 17.58
CA ASN A 115 -22.41 -12.46 18.40
C ASN A 115 -21.94 -11.02 18.18
N SER A 116 -22.92 -10.11 18.05
CA SER A 116 -22.66 -8.66 18.10
C SER A 116 -22.40 -8.24 19.55
N LYS A 117 -21.31 -7.53 19.78
CA LYS A 117 -20.83 -7.10 21.11
C LYS A 117 -20.82 -5.59 21.32
N GLY A 118 -21.35 -4.86 20.33
CA GLY A 118 -21.48 -3.41 20.34
C GLY A 118 -21.23 -2.82 18.97
N GLU A 119 -21.04 -1.51 18.92
CA GLU A 119 -20.79 -0.76 17.69
C GLU A 119 -19.58 0.15 17.86
N VAL A 120 -18.79 0.32 16.81
CA VAL A 120 -17.71 1.31 16.71
C VAL A 120 -18.08 2.31 15.63
N SER A 121 -17.94 3.58 15.95
CA SER A 121 -18.22 4.71 15.07
C SER A 121 -16.98 5.58 14.89
N PHE A 122 -16.76 6.08 13.67
CA PHE A 122 -15.65 6.99 13.35
C PHE A 122 -15.96 7.77 12.06
N ARG A 123 -15.22 8.86 11.84
CA ARG A 123 -15.27 9.67 10.61
C ARG A 123 -14.11 9.33 9.70
N VAL A 124 -14.34 9.49 8.40
CA VAL A 124 -13.37 9.18 7.35
C VAL A 124 -13.28 10.33 6.37
N GLY A 125 -12.05 10.73 6.06
CA GLY A 125 -11.71 11.67 5.00
C GLY A 125 -10.74 11.00 4.05
N MET A 126 -10.87 11.27 2.75
CA MET A 126 -10.05 10.64 1.73
C MET A 126 -9.52 11.67 0.76
N GLN A 127 -8.26 11.52 0.37
CA GLN A 127 -7.60 12.34 -0.64
C GLN A 127 -6.90 11.43 -1.64
N ARG A 128 -6.97 11.76 -2.94
CA ARG A 128 -6.29 10.97 -3.96
C ARG A 128 -4.77 11.16 -3.84
N LEU A 129 -4.03 10.04 -3.86
CA LEU A 129 -2.57 10.05 -3.92
C LEU A 129 -2.13 10.03 -5.38
N PHE A 130 -1.22 10.93 -5.72
CA PHE A 130 -0.63 11.04 -7.05
C PHE A 130 0.84 10.65 -6.97
N THR A 131 1.35 9.99 -8.01
CA THR A 131 2.79 9.88 -8.21
C THR A 131 3.23 11.10 -9.00
N LEU A 132 3.88 12.04 -8.31
CA LEU A 132 4.34 13.29 -8.91
C LEU A 132 5.79 13.14 -9.32
N THR A 133 6.11 13.59 -10.54
CA THR A 133 7.48 13.70 -11.03
C THR A 133 7.77 15.14 -11.39
N LEU A 134 8.71 15.77 -10.70
CA LEU A 134 9.19 17.11 -10.97
C LEU A 134 10.40 17.01 -11.89
N ARG A 135 10.27 17.62 -13.07
CA ARG A 135 11.34 17.81 -14.03
C ARG A 135 11.72 19.28 -14.04
N ALA A 136 12.84 19.61 -13.40
CA ALA A 136 13.41 20.94 -13.49
C ALA A 136 14.23 21.06 -14.78
N THR A 137 13.88 22.01 -15.63
CA THR A 137 14.55 22.25 -16.92
C THR A 137 15.60 23.36 -16.83
N ARG A 138 15.43 24.27 -15.88
CA ARG A 138 16.35 25.35 -15.57
C ARG A 138 16.25 25.70 -14.09
N ILE A 139 17.39 25.84 -13.41
CA ILE A 139 17.50 26.43 -12.06
C ILE A 139 18.70 27.36 -12.06
N ALA A 140 18.52 28.60 -11.59
CA ALA A 140 19.55 29.61 -11.49
C ALA A 140 19.39 30.45 -10.21
N ILE A 141 20.48 31.06 -9.76
CA ILE A 141 20.48 31.98 -8.60
C ILE A 141 20.70 33.40 -9.12
N GLU A 142 19.82 34.32 -8.73
CA GLU A 142 19.88 35.74 -9.07
C GLU A 142 20.01 36.60 -7.80
N PRO A 143 20.79 37.70 -7.81
CA PRO A 143 21.71 38.11 -8.88
C PRO A 143 22.93 37.19 -8.96
N SER A 144 23.49 37.03 -10.17
CA SER A 144 24.59 36.10 -10.50
C SER A 144 25.95 36.46 -9.87
N SER A 145 25.98 37.31 -8.84
CA SER A 145 27.18 37.85 -8.20
C SER A 145 27.85 36.89 -7.22
N LEU A 146 27.26 35.73 -6.95
CA LEU A 146 27.93 34.64 -6.22
C LEU A 146 29.04 34.07 -7.11
N GLN A 147 30.30 34.20 -6.70
CA GLN A 147 31.42 33.51 -7.35
C GLN A 147 31.16 31.99 -7.31
N PRO A 148 30.94 31.33 -8.46
CA PRO A 148 30.44 29.95 -8.48
C PRO A 148 31.61 29.00 -8.65
N SER A 149 32.29 28.66 -7.57
CA SER A 149 33.04 27.41 -7.51
C SER A 149 32.09 26.30 -7.02
N LEU A 150 31.25 25.84 -7.96
CA LEU A 150 30.43 24.61 -7.93
C LEU A 150 29.50 24.48 -6.70
N ALA A 151 28.43 25.27 -6.65
CA ALA A 151 27.32 25.00 -5.73
C ALA A 151 26.43 23.87 -6.28
N TYR A 152 25.87 23.01 -5.42
CA TYR A 152 24.84 22.05 -5.82
C TYR A 152 23.50 22.38 -5.15
N VAL A 153 22.41 22.13 -5.86
CA VAL A 153 21.05 22.25 -5.34
C VAL A 153 20.56 20.88 -4.95
N LYS A 154 20.02 20.77 -3.74
CA LYS A 154 19.27 19.62 -3.27
C LYS A 154 17.79 19.98 -3.22
N LEU A 155 16.99 19.39 -4.09
CA LEU A 155 15.53 19.46 -3.97
C LEU A 155 15.07 18.32 -3.07
N SER A 156 14.11 18.58 -2.19
CA SER A 156 13.50 17.58 -1.31
C SER A 156 12.04 17.86 -1.05
N VAL A 157 11.26 16.80 -0.87
CA VAL A 157 9.87 16.92 -0.41
C VAL A 157 9.78 16.33 0.99
N ASN A 158 9.44 17.17 1.96
CA ASN A 158 9.18 16.75 3.33
C ASN A 158 7.68 16.92 3.61
N GLY A 159 6.92 15.85 3.43
CA GLY A 159 5.55 15.79 3.93
C GLY A 159 5.57 15.71 5.46
N ARG A 160 5.62 16.87 6.13
CA ARG A 160 5.26 16.99 7.55
C ARG A 160 3.84 17.50 7.61
N ASP A 161 2.87 16.60 7.69
CA ASP A 161 1.51 17.02 8.06
C ASP A 161 1.39 16.93 9.58
N GLU A 162 0.61 17.81 10.20
CA GLU A 162 0.38 17.82 11.66
C GLU A 162 -0.24 16.51 12.21
N TRP A 163 -0.55 15.55 11.34
CA TRP A 163 -1.16 14.25 11.64
C TRP A 163 -0.16 13.12 11.97
N ASP A 164 1.14 13.42 12.04
CA ASP A 164 2.24 12.43 12.09
C ASP A 164 2.36 11.60 13.39
N GLY A 165 1.49 11.84 14.38
CA GLY A 165 1.40 11.04 15.60
C GLY A 165 0.68 9.69 15.39
N GLY A 166 1.23 8.79 14.57
CA GLY A 166 0.68 7.43 14.37
C GLY A 166 0.51 6.98 12.91
N SER A 167 1.08 7.70 11.95
CA SER A 167 1.00 7.39 10.53
C SER A 167 1.97 6.27 10.10
N CYS A 168 1.60 5.52 9.07
CA CYS A 168 2.42 4.44 8.52
C CYS A 168 3.81 4.89 8.04
N VAL A 169 4.89 4.13 8.30
CA VAL A 169 6.25 4.48 7.84
C VAL A 169 6.37 4.61 6.32
N CYS A 170 5.54 3.90 5.53
CA CYS A 170 5.50 4.07 4.07
C CYS A 170 4.46 5.08 3.56
N CYS A 171 3.48 5.50 4.37
CA CYS A 171 2.43 6.46 3.98
C CYS A 171 2.51 7.83 4.68
N GLY A 172 3.34 7.94 5.72
CA GLY A 172 3.38 9.05 6.67
C GLY A 172 4.78 9.55 7.03
N ARG A 173 5.85 8.83 6.64
CA ARG A 173 7.05 9.59 6.27
C ARG A 173 6.72 10.23 4.95
N GLY A 174 6.61 11.56 4.92
CA GLY A 174 6.74 12.31 3.67
C GLY A 174 7.82 11.63 2.84
N THR A 175 7.47 11.27 1.60
CA THR A 175 8.38 10.58 0.71
C THR A 175 9.59 11.48 0.53
N SER A 176 10.63 11.26 1.34
CA SER A 176 11.83 12.07 1.35
C SER A 176 12.66 11.65 0.15
N SER A 177 12.18 12.04 -1.04
CA SER A 177 12.97 12.01 -2.24
C SER A 177 13.85 13.25 -2.20
N SER A 178 15.12 13.08 -2.52
CA SER A 178 16.00 14.21 -2.70
C SER A 178 16.94 13.98 -3.85
N ILE A 179 17.20 15.05 -4.60
CA ILE A 179 18.07 15.02 -5.76
C ILE A 179 19.09 16.13 -5.63
N LYS A 180 20.35 15.75 -5.77
CA LYS A 180 21.48 16.68 -5.83
C LYS A 180 21.83 16.91 -7.29
N SER A 181 22.00 18.16 -7.68
CA SER A 181 22.51 18.51 -9.00
C SER A 181 23.46 19.70 -8.93
N GLU A 182 24.55 19.62 -9.68
CA GLU A 182 25.56 20.68 -9.78
C GLU A 182 25.05 21.84 -10.63
N LEU A 183 25.16 23.06 -10.12
CA LEU A 183 24.90 24.27 -10.90
C LEU A 183 26.12 24.55 -11.79
N LEU A 184 26.12 23.98 -12.99
CA LEU A 184 27.16 24.24 -13.99
C LEU A 184 26.97 25.63 -14.62
N ARG A 185 28.04 26.41 -14.66
CA ARG A 185 28.11 27.71 -15.32
C ARG A 185 28.37 27.52 -16.80
N ASN A 186 27.34 27.32 -17.61
CA ASN A 186 27.51 27.32 -19.07
C ASN A 186 26.77 28.49 -19.73
N ASN A 187 27.57 29.41 -20.27
CA ASN A 187 27.18 30.48 -21.20
C ASN A 187 26.86 29.95 -22.62
N THR A 188 26.63 28.66 -22.78
CA THR A 188 26.23 28.02 -24.02
C THR A 188 24.86 27.40 -23.79
N GLY A 189 23.90 27.65 -24.68
CA GLY A 189 22.47 27.34 -24.54
C GLY A 189 22.08 25.85 -24.43
N ASP A 190 22.96 25.00 -23.91
CA ASP A 190 22.66 23.62 -23.57
C ASP A 190 21.81 23.56 -22.30
N ARG A 191 20.56 23.10 -22.48
CA ARG A 191 19.62 22.80 -21.40
C ARG A 191 20.18 21.65 -20.56
N VAL A 192 20.79 21.95 -19.41
CA VAL A 192 21.17 20.95 -18.41
C VAL A 192 19.89 20.29 -17.89
N VAL A 193 19.69 19.01 -18.24
CA VAL A 193 18.56 18.22 -17.75
C VAL A 193 18.86 17.79 -16.31
N LEU A 194 18.20 18.42 -15.34
CA LEU A 194 18.33 18.05 -13.94
C LEU A 194 17.68 16.66 -13.70
N PRO A 195 18.18 15.86 -12.72
CA PRO A 195 17.61 14.55 -12.45
C PRO A 195 16.16 14.66 -11.95
N LEU A 196 15.32 13.67 -12.30
CA LEU A 196 13.87 13.68 -12.07
C LEU A 196 13.52 13.39 -10.61
N LEU A 197 12.88 14.34 -9.91
CA LEU A 197 12.43 14.15 -8.53
C LEU A 197 11.06 13.49 -8.56
N GLN A 198 10.97 12.25 -8.10
CA GLN A 198 9.71 11.51 -8.02
C GLN A 198 9.31 11.30 -6.56
N TRP A 199 8.04 11.54 -6.25
CA TRP A 199 7.47 11.30 -4.93
C TRP A 199 5.98 10.98 -5.02
N ARG A 200 5.39 10.53 -3.92
CA ARG A 200 3.95 10.26 -3.83
C ARG A 200 3.34 11.18 -2.79
N SER A 201 2.33 11.95 -3.19
CA SER A 201 1.65 12.90 -2.31
C SER A 201 0.25 13.24 -2.81
N THR A 202 -0.57 13.81 -1.94
CA THR A 202 -1.85 14.43 -2.28
C THR A 202 -1.60 15.80 -2.90
N LEU A 203 -2.32 16.18 -3.96
CA LEU A 203 -2.22 17.54 -4.55
C LEU A 203 -2.73 18.66 -3.62
N THR A 204 -3.25 18.30 -2.45
CA THR A 204 -3.63 19.20 -1.36
C THR A 204 -2.63 19.06 -0.21
N GLY A 205 -2.26 20.17 0.45
CA GLY A 205 -1.27 20.20 1.54
C GLY A 205 0.18 20.26 1.03
N ASN A 206 1.08 19.45 1.61
CA ASN A 206 2.53 19.51 1.39
C ASN A 206 3.03 19.18 -0.04
N ALA A 207 2.20 18.66 -0.95
CA ALA A 207 2.59 18.60 -2.36
C ALA A 207 2.63 19.96 -3.03
N GLY A 208 2.02 20.99 -2.43
CA GLY A 208 2.05 22.35 -2.95
C GLY A 208 3.43 23.00 -2.85
N SER A 209 4.42 22.36 -2.22
CA SER A 209 5.76 22.92 -2.10
C SER A 209 6.88 21.88 -2.21
N VAL A 210 7.95 22.22 -2.93
CA VAL A 210 9.20 21.46 -2.94
C VAL A 210 10.29 22.30 -2.27
N ASP A 211 10.93 21.76 -1.25
CA ASP A 211 12.02 22.45 -0.56
C ASP A 211 13.31 22.34 -1.37
N GLY A 212 14.04 23.45 -1.48
CA GLY A 212 15.34 23.51 -2.11
C GLY A 212 16.40 23.96 -1.13
N GLU A 213 17.52 23.26 -1.07
CA GLU A 213 18.70 23.62 -0.29
C GLU A 213 19.89 23.84 -1.24
N ILE A 214 20.60 24.95 -1.06
CA ILE A 214 21.79 25.28 -1.84
C ILE A 214 23.00 24.98 -0.98
N TYR A 215 23.95 24.22 -1.52
CA TYR A 215 25.17 23.82 -0.84
C TYR A 215 26.40 24.31 -1.61
N ALA A 216 27.43 24.70 -0.87
CA ALA A 216 28.78 24.86 -1.42
C ALA A 216 29.40 23.48 -1.73
N THR A 217 30.38 23.43 -2.62
CA THR A 217 31.24 22.24 -2.84
C THR A 217 31.82 21.67 -1.56
N SER A 218 32.13 22.53 -0.58
CA SER A 218 32.65 22.16 0.73
C SER A 218 31.62 21.46 1.63
N GLY A 219 30.36 21.35 1.20
CA GLY A 219 29.26 20.73 1.94
C GLY A 219 28.51 21.67 2.88
N GLY A 220 28.93 22.93 3.01
CA GLY A 220 28.22 23.94 3.80
C GLY A 220 26.91 24.37 3.15
N SER A 221 25.81 24.43 3.91
CA SER A 221 24.54 24.98 3.43
C SER A 221 24.66 26.50 3.27
N LEU A 222 24.39 26.99 2.05
CA LEU A 222 24.39 28.41 1.70
C LEU A 222 23.01 29.04 1.97
N GLY A 223 21.95 28.28 1.79
CA GLY A 223 20.58 28.71 2.09
C GLY A 223 19.52 27.71 1.67
N HIS A 224 18.27 28.03 1.98
CA HIS A 224 17.09 27.24 1.63
C HIS A 224 16.02 28.11 0.95
N PHE A 225 15.25 27.52 0.05
CA PHE A 225 14.13 28.12 -0.65
C PHE A 225 12.98 27.10 -0.77
N SER A 226 11.79 27.54 -1.18
CA SER A 226 10.64 26.66 -1.38
C SER A 226 9.97 27.00 -2.70
N ILE A 227 9.73 25.97 -3.53
CA ILE A 227 9.04 26.07 -4.83
C ILE A 227 7.58 25.76 -4.58
N VAL A 228 6.72 26.78 -4.58
CA VAL A 228 5.28 26.60 -4.42
C VAL A 228 4.61 26.37 -5.78
N PHE A 229 3.73 25.38 -5.87
CA PHE A 229 2.98 25.09 -7.09
C PHE A 229 1.86 26.13 -7.26
N PRO A 230 1.76 26.81 -8.42
CA PRO A 230 0.67 27.73 -8.68
C PRO A 230 -0.69 27.04 -8.63
N ASP A 231 -1.72 27.74 -8.14
CA ASP A 231 -3.09 27.19 -8.05
C ASP A 231 -3.61 26.68 -9.41
N ALA A 232 -3.24 27.36 -10.50
CA ALA A 232 -3.58 26.95 -11.86
C ALA A 232 -2.98 25.59 -12.25
N VAL A 233 -1.75 25.31 -11.81
CA VAL A 233 -1.06 24.02 -12.03
C VAL A 233 -1.75 22.93 -11.21
N VAL A 234 -2.06 23.20 -9.95
CA VAL A 234 -2.76 22.25 -9.08
C VAL A 234 -4.15 21.92 -9.63
N ALA A 235 -4.90 22.94 -10.06
CA ALA A 235 -6.22 22.78 -10.67
C ALA A 235 -6.16 21.96 -11.98
N ALA A 236 -5.20 22.24 -12.84
CA ALA A 236 -4.96 21.48 -14.08
C ALA A 236 -4.72 19.99 -13.80
N LEU A 237 -3.84 19.68 -12.85
CA LEU A 237 -3.53 18.30 -12.46
C LEU A 237 -4.74 17.61 -11.81
N LEU A 238 -5.51 18.32 -10.97
CA LEU A 238 -6.76 17.81 -10.39
C LEU A 238 -7.84 17.53 -11.45
N ASN A 239 -7.88 18.34 -12.51
CA ASN A 239 -8.77 18.17 -13.65
C ASN A 239 -8.34 17.03 -14.59
N GLY A 240 -7.20 16.38 -14.32
CA GLY A 240 -6.73 15.21 -15.04
C GLY A 240 -5.66 15.47 -16.09
N GLU A 241 -5.04 16.67 -16.11
CA GLU A 241 -3.85 16.87 -16.93
C GLU A 241 -2.68 16.01 -16.42
N SER A 242 -2.01 15.31 -17.33
CA SER A 242 -0.87 14.44 -17.02
C SER A 242 0.44 15.22 -16.84
N SER A 243 0.48 16.48 -17.27
CA SER A 243 1.65 17.34 -17.15
C SER A 243 1.26 18.81 -17.11
N SER A 244 1.93 19.60 -16.28
CA SER A 244 1.76 21.06 -16.26
C SER A 244 3.10 21.74 -16.00
N HIS A 245 3.31 22.92 -16.60
CA HIS A 245 4.58 23.63 -16.62
C HIS A 245 4.41 25.03 -16.02
N PHE A 246 5.39 25.45 -15.21
CA PHE A 246 5.43 26.80 -14.65
C PHE A 246 6.87 27.26 -14.38
N ALA A 247 7.03 28.58 -14.38
CA ALA A 247 8.24 29.23 -13.90
C ALA A 247 8.06 29.65 -12.43
N PHE A 248 9.14 29.61 -11.66
CA PHE A 248 9.15 30.05 -10.26
C PHE A 248 10.26 31.07 -10.02
N SER A 249 10.04 31.93 -9.03
CA SER A 249 11.04 32.79 -8.42
C SER A 249 10.85 32.77 -6.91
N ALA A 250 11.79 32.15 -6.20
CA ALA A 250 11.69 31.89 -4.77
C ALA A 250 12.86 32.56 -4.02
N PRO A 251 12.60 33.37 -2.98
CA PRO A 251 13.68 33.97 -2.20
C PRO A 251 14.46 32.91 -1.42
N VAL A 252 15.79 33.03 -1.43
CA VAL A 252 16.70 32.15 -0.68
C VAL A 252 16.95 32.74 0.70
N LYS A 253 16.61 31.97 1.73
CA LYS A 253 16.92 32.29 3.13
C LYS A 253 18.32 31.78 3.46
N ALA A 254 19.27 32.69 3.64
CA ALA A 254 20.66 32.37 3.94
C ALA A 254 20.82 31.69 5.31
N ALA A 255 21.67 30.67 5.38
CA ALA A 255 21.94 29.94 6.63
C ALA A 255 22.94 30.65 7.56
N ALA A 256 23.74 31.59 7.04
CA ALA A 256 24.77 32.31 7.79
C ALA A 256 24.47 33.82 7.86
N ALA A 257 24.63 34.40 9.05
CA ALA A 257 24.31 35.80 9.37
C ALA A 257 25.08 36.88 8.57
N GLY A 258 26.07 36.49 7.76
CA GLY A 258 26.93 37.40 6.98
C GLY A 258 26.47 37.67 5.53
N LEU A 259 25.58 36.84 4.96
CA LEU A 259 25.08 37.01 3.59
C LEU A 259 23.70 37.69 3.62
N ARG A 260 23.70 39.03 3.78
CA ARG A 260 22.49 39.87 3.64
C ARG A 260 22.06 40.12 2.19
N ALA A 261 22.67 39.44 1.22
CA ALA A 261 22.27 39.54 -0.18
C ALA A 261 20.98 38.73 -0.39
N LEU A 262 19.91 39.43 -0.77
CA LEU A 262 18.63 38.87 -1.19
C LEU A 262 18.84 38.12 -2.51
N PHE A 263 19.17 36.84 -2.44
CA PHE A 263 19.19 35.98 -3.62
C PHE A 263 17.81 35.38 -3.86
N SER A 264 17.42 35.24 -5.11
CA SER A 264 16.28 34.45 -5.54
C SER A 264 16.76 33.26 -6.36
N CYS A 265 16.19 32.09 -6.08
CA CYS A 265 16.28 30.95 -6.95
C CYS A 265 15.17 31.04 -7.99
N VAL A 266 15.55 31.13 -9.27
CA VAL A 266 14.61 31.17 -10.40
C VAL A 266 14.74 29.90 -11.21
N GLY A 267 13.65 29.44 -11.79
CA GLY A 267 13.68 28.24 -12.61
C GLY A 267 12.40 27.92 -13.34
N GLU A 268 12.50 26.94 -14.22
CA GLU A 268 11.43 26.42 -15.05
C GLU A 268 11.23 24.94 -14.77
N VAL A 269 10.00 24.57 -14.43
CA VAL A 269 9.69 23.25 -13.90
C VAL A 269 8.43 22.68 -14.55
N THR A 270 8.47 21.39 -14.83
CA THR A 270 7.32 20.62 -15.30
C THR A 270 6.99 19.56 -14.26
N VAL A 271 5.74 19.53 -13.81
CA VAL A 271 5.19 18.49 -12.94
C VAL A 271 4.46 17.49 -13.82
N LEU A 272 4.78 16.21 -13.68
CA LEU A 272 4.13 15.09 -14.36
C LEU A 272 3.37 14.24 -13.34
N THR A 273 2.25 13.65 -13.75
CA THR A 273 1.43 12.75 -12.94
C THR A 273 1.06 11.50 -13.74
N ASP A 274 0.80 10.40 -13.04
CA ASP A 274 0.43 9.08 -13.58
C ASP A 274 -1.09 8.93 -13.82
N CYS A 275 -1.82 9.99 -14.18
CA CYS A 275 -3.27 9.93 -14.32
C CYS A 275 -3.78 9.35 -15.66
N PRO A 276 -4.58 8.27 -15.61
CA PRO A 276 -5.81 8.13 -16.37
C PRO A 276 -7.00 8.58 -15.50
N MET A 277 -7.89 9.41 -16.03
CA MET A 277 -9.11 9.87 -15.35
C MET A 277 -10.23 8.83 -15.46
N LEU A 278 -10.84 8.47 -14.32
CA LEU A 278 -12.27 8.19 -14.21
C LEU A 278 -12.81 9.11 -13.10
N THR A 279 -13.64 10.05 -13.49
CA THR A 279 -14.20 11.11 -12.66
C THR A 279 -15.12 10.53 -11.58
N LEU A 280 -14.70 10.51 -10.32
CA LEU A 280 -15.62 10.46 -9.18
C LEU A 280 -15.85 11.89 -8.71
N TYR A 281 -16.93 12.49 -9.22
CA TYR A 281 -17.47 13.74 -8.73
C TYR A 281 -17.85 13.58 -7.25
N CYS A 282 -17.09 14.19 -6.35
CA CYS A 282 -17.54 14.50 -5.00
C CYS A 282 -18.05 15.93 -5.05
N GLY A 283 -19.36 16.08 -5.28
CA GLY A 283 -20.01 17.37 -5.44
C GLY A 283 -20.02 18.16 -4.15
N THR A 284 -19.52 19.39 -4.22
CA THR A 284 -19.84 20.46 -3.29
C THR A 284 -21.36 20.66 -3.23
N SER A 285 -21.88 20.74 -2.02
CA SER A 285 -23.30 20.83 -1.71
C SER A 285 -23.94 22.12 -2.22
N ALA A 286 -24.96 21.97 -3.07
CA ALA A 286 -26.11 22.87 -3.12
C ALA A 286 -27.36 22.02 -3.40
N SER A 287 -28.19 21.81 -2.38
CA SER A 287 -29.54 21.25 -2.54
C SER A 287 -30.42 22.16 -3.40
N PRO A 288 -31.43 21.63 -4.11
CA PRO A 288 -32.74 21.46 -3.47
C PRO A 288 -33.47 20.13 -3.77
N ALA A 289 -34.36 19.83 -2.82
CA ALA A 289 -35.46 18.87 -2.75
C ALA A 289 -35.96 18.17 -4.02
N GLY A 290 -36.22 16.86 -3.88
CA GLY A 290 -37.06 16.07 -4.80
C GLY A 290 -37.34 14.68 -4.22
N ASN A 291 -38.52 14.50 -3.63
CA ASN A 291 -39.06 13.23 -3.13
C ASN A 291 -39.17 12.19 -4.24
N VAL A 292 -38.64 10.98 -4.04
CA VAL A 292 -39.16 9.77 -4.68
C VAL A 292 -39.03 8.59 -3.70
N THR A 293 -40.18 8.15 -3.21
CA THR A 293 -40.42 6.85 -2.59
C THR A 293 -40.22 5.74 -3.61
N ASN A 294 -39.55 4.64 -3.26
CA ASN A 294 -40.04 3.29 -3.54
C ASN A 294 -39.26 2.21 -2.78
N SER A 295 -40.03 1.43 -2.04
CA SER A 295 -39.74 0.11 -1.49
C SER A 295 -39.39 -0.90 -2.58
N LEU A 296 -38.53 -1.87 -2.27
CA LEU A 296 -38.74 -3.27 -2.61
C LEU A 296 -37.83 -4.17 -1.77
N SER A 297 -38.51 -4.99 -0.96
CA SER A 297 -38.02 -6.05 -0.11
C SER A 297 -37.74 -7.34 -0.89
N GLY A 298 -36.72 -8.08 -0.46
CA GLY A 298 -36.75 -9.55 -0.36
C GLY A 298 -36.30 -10.35 -1.57
N VAL A 299 -35.16 -11.03 -1.45
CA VAL A 299 -34.99 -12.47 -1.74
C VAL A 299 -33.87 -13.01 -0.85
N GLU A 300 -34.22 -13.85 0.12
CA GLU A 300 -33.34 -14.86 0.70
C GLU A 300 -33.33 -16.11 -0.21
N ARG A 301 -32.17 -16.74 -0.42
CA ARG A 301 -31.83 -18.09 0.08
C ARG A 301 -30.67 -18.76 -0.69
N SER A 302 -29.71 -19.21 0.12
CA SER A 302 -29.10 -20.55 0.19
C SER A 302 -28.32 -21.13 -0.99
N ILE A 303 -27.09 -21.56 -0.67
CA ILE A 303 -26.21 -22.65 -1.16
C ILE A 303 -24.82 -22.19 -0.63
N LEU A 304 -24.14 -22.75 0.38
CA LEU A 304 -23.89 -24.13 0.77
C LEU A 304 -23.57 -24.24 2.27
N GLN A 305 -24.06 -25.33 2.85
CA GLN A 305 -23.68 -25.86 4.15
C GLN A 305 -22.71 -27.03 3.91
N GLY A 306 -21.60 -27.07 4.65
CA GLY A 306 -20.87 -28.31 4.95
C GLY A 306 -19.57 -28.57 4.19
N VAL A 307 -18.44 -28.12 4.74
CA VAL A 307 -17.25 -28.99 4.91
C VAL A 307 -16.57 -28.61 6.23
N SER A 308 -16.56 -29.56 7.16
CA SER A 308 -15.79 -29.51 8.40
C SER A 308 -14.30 -29.66 8.11
N GLY A 309 -13.51 -28.74 8.68
CA GLY A 309 -12.13 -28.91 9.13
C GLY A 309 -11.15 -29.73 8.30
N VAL A 310 -10.30 -29.04 7.53
CA VAL A 310 -8.84 -29.25 7.48
C VAL A 310 -8.22 -27.89 7.12
N TRP A 311 -7.32 -27.39 7.97
CA TRP A 311 -6.58 -26.15 7.68
C TRP A 311 -5.62 -26.41 6.52
N PRO A 312 -5.55 -25.55 5.49
CA PRO A 312 -4.65 -25.75 4.36
C PRO A 312 -3.18 -25.73 4.82
N SER A 313 -2.43 -26.77 4.48
CA SER A 313 -1.01 -26.98 4.83
C SER A 313 -0.05 -25.84 4.42
N GLY A 314 -0.52 -24.89 3.61
CA GLY A 314 0.23 -23.68 3.25
C GLY A 314 0.32 -22.63 4.38
N LEU A 315 -0.64 -22.60 5.31
CA LEU A 315 -0.64 -21.64 6.42
C LEU A 315 0.35 -22.02 7.54
N SER A 316 0.61 -23.32 7.77
CA SER A 316 1.62 -23.74 8.75
C SER A 316 3.05 -23.50 8.25
N LEU A 317 3.27 -23.58 6.93
CA LEU A 317 4.56 -23.26 6.33
C LEU A 317 4.85 -21.75 6.43
N LEU A 318 3.84 -20.91 6.24
CA LEU A 318 3.94 -19.45 6.45
C LEU A 318 4.16 -19.09 7.93
N ASP A 319 3.49 -19.76 8.85
CA ASP A 319 3.69 -19.55 10.29
C ASP A 319 5.10 -19.94 10.74
N SER A 320 5.64 -21.06 10.24
CA SER A 320 7.02 -21.47 10.52
C SER A 320 8.08 -20.50 9.95
N VAL A 321 7.86 -19.97 8.74
CA VAL A 321 8.74 -18.97 8.12
C VAL A 321 8.66 -17.64 8.87
N LEU A 322 7.47 -17.23 9.32
CA LEU A 322 7.29 -16.02 10.12
C LEU A 322 7.94 -16.15 11.49
N HIS A 323 7.82 -17.30 12.17
CA HIS A 323 8.52 -17.58 13.42
C HIS A 323 10.05 -17.53 13.24
N GLN A 324 10.56 -18.08 12.13
CA GLN A 324 11.99 -18.07 11.82
C GLN A 324 12.52 -16.66 11.50
N GLN A 325 11.74 -15.84 10.79
CA GLN A 325 12.07 -14.45 10.50
C GLN A 325 11.98 -13.57 11.76
N GLN A 326 11.01 -13.83 12.64
CA GLN A 326 10.86 -13.15 13.92
C GLN A 326 12.02 -13.46 14.87
N GLY A 327 12.48 -14.72 14.91
CA GLY A 327 13.69 -15.11 15.64
C GLY A 327 14.94 -14.40 15.12
N ARG A 328 15.11 -14.29 13.79
CA ARG A 328 16.23 -13.53 13.19
C ARG A 328 16.17 -12.03 13.50
N LEU A 329 14.98 -11.43 13.54
CA LEU A 329 14.81 -10.02 13.89
C LEU A 329 15.12 -9.72 15.35
N VAL A 330 14.81 -10.64 16.27
CA VAL A 330 15.22 -10.55 17.68
C VAL A 330 16.75 -10.58 17.77
N GLN A 331 17.39 -11.50 17.06
CA GLN A 331 18.85 -11.62 17.02
C GLN A 331 19.54 -10.38 16.41
N ILE A 332 18.93 -9.76 15.39
CA ILE A 332 19.41 -8.51 14.80
C ILE A 332 19.23 -7.33 15.78
N ARG A 333 18.12 -7.28 16.53
CA ARG A 333 17.93 -6.27 17.59
C ARG A 333 18.98 -6.40 18.69
N GLU A 334 19.25 -7.61 19.17
CA GLU A 334 20.29 -7.87 20.16
C GLU A 334 21.69 -7.46 19.65
N ASN A 335 21.99 -7.76 18.39
CA ASN A 335 23.25 -7.35 17.77
C ASN A 335 23.37 -5.83 17.64
N ILE A 336 22.30 -5.13 17.29
CA ILE A 336 22.31 -3.65 17.21
C ILE A 336 22.45 -3.04 18.62
N GLU A 337 21.79 -3.61 19.63
CA GLU A 337 21.92 -3.18 21.03
C GLU A 337 23.35 -3.37 21.54
N TRP A 338 23.96 -4.51 21.22
CA TRP A 338 25.36 -4.78 21.53
C TRP A 338 26.31 -3.80 20.84
N VAL A 339 26.06 -3.45 19.57
CA VAL A 339 26.86 -2.44 18.84
C VAL A 339 26.68 -1.04 19.44
N ARG A 340 25.47 -0.65 19.87
CA ARG A 340 25.25 0.63 20.57
C ARG A 340 25.98 0.68 21.90
N LYS A 341 25.92 -0.41 22.67
CA LYS A 341 26.63 -0.51 23.95
C LYS A 341 28.15 -0.46 23.75
N SER A 342 28.67 -1.22 22.79
CA SER A 342 30.10 -1.19 22.44
C SER A 342 30.54 0.19 21.95
N LYS A 343 29.69 0.92 21.21
CA LYS A 343 29.94 2.30 20.81
C LYS A 343 29.99 3.23 22.04
N GLY A 344 29.05 3.10 22.97
CA GLY A 344 29.04 3.85 24.23
C GLY A 344 30.29 3.59 25.09
N ASP A 345 30.71 2.33 25.21
CA ASP A 345 31.92 1.95 25.94
C ASP A 345 33.19 2.53 25.29
N ILE A 346 33.22 2.64 23.96
CA ILE A 346 34.32 3.27 23.21
C ILE A 346 34.29 4.79 23.38
N GLU A 347 33.13 5.43 23.30
CA GLU A 347 32.98 6.88 23.52
C GLU A 347 33.38 7.27 24.96
N GLN A 348 32.98 6.47 25.95
CA GLN A 348 33.39 6.67 27.34
C GLN A 348 34.90 6.52 27.53
N LYS A 349 35.52 5.48 26.97
CA LYS A 349 36.99 5.33 27.00
C LYS A 349 37.72 6.47 26.29
N LEU A 350 37.15 6.99 25.20
CA LEU A 350 37.72 8.11 24.46
C LEU A 350 37.69 9.39 25.30
N GLU A 351 36.62 9.61 26.07
CA GLU A 351 36.49 10.75 26.96
C GLU A 351 37.39 10.61 28.22
N GLU A 352 37.52 9.39 28.76
CA GLU A 352 38.47 9.09 29.84
C GLU A 352 39.93 9.34 29.39
N LEU A 353 40.28 8.98 28.15
CA LEU A 353 41.60 9.25 27.57
C LEU A 353 41.83 10.75 27.34
N LYS A 354 40.83 11.50 26.87
CA LYS A 354 40.92 12.97 26.72
C LYS A 354 41.07 13.68 28.07
N CYS A 355 40.30 13.28 29.08
CA CYS A 355 40.42 13.81 30.44
C CYS A 355 41.80 13.50 31.05
N ARG A 356 42.34 12.30 30.77
CA ARG A 356 43.68 11.90 31.20
C ARG A 356 44.79 12.64 30.46
N GLU A 357 44.64 12.96 29.18
CA GLU A 357 45.56 13.84 28.45
C GLU A 357 45.52 15.29 28.96
N ALA A 358 44.34 15.82 29.31
CA ALA A 358 44.20 17.16 29.88
C ALA A 358 44.91 17.29 31.24
N SER A 359 44.89 16.24 32.07
CA SER A 359 45.60 16.18 33.34
C SER A 359 47.13 16.04 33.22
N ARG A 360 47.66 15.73 32.02
CA ARG A 360 49.08 15.40 31.78
C ARG A 360 49.92 16.58 31.25
N ASN A 361 49.30 17.76 31.05
CA ASN A 361 49.99 18.99 30.65
C ASN A 361 50.59 19.80 31.82
N SER A 362 50.60 19.27 33.04
CA SER A 362 51.41 19.81 34.14
C SER A 362 52.38 18.74 34.67
N GLY A 363 53.65 18.82 34.25
CA GLY A 363 54.76 18.23 34.99
C GLY A 363 55.36 16.91 34.45
N ALA A 364 56.50 17.07 33.78
CA ALA A 364 57.66 16.19 33.62
C ALA A 364 57.60 14.65 33.90
N SER A 365 58.18 13.92 32.94
CA SER A 365 58.90 12.63 33.10
C SER A 365 58.08 11.33 33.16
N ILE A 366 57.31 11.01 32.11
CA ILE A 366 56.90 9.62 31.78
C ILE A 366 56.84 9.43 30.25
N GLY A 367 57.99 9.46 29.58
CA GLY A 367 58.09 9.43 28.11
C GLY A 367 58.15 8.02 27.48
N SER A 368 58.64 7.01 28.20
CA SER A 368 58.94 5.68 27.61
C SER A 368 57.89 4.61 27.86
N SER A 369 57.14 4.65 28.98
CA SER A 369 56.06 3.68 29.24
C SER A 369 54.80 4.02 28.45
N MET A 370 54.33 5.27 28.49
CA MET A 370 53.10 5.65 27.79
C MET A 370 53.22 5.51 26.27
N ARG A 371 54.40 5.75 25.70
CA ARG A 371 54.65 5.51 24.27
C ARG A 371 54.57 4.03 23.91
N ARG A 372 55.08 3.16 24.77
CA ARG A 372 55.02 1.70 24.62
C ARG A 372 53.59 1.17 24.81
N ASP A 373 52.81 1.77 25.70
CA ASP A 373 51.41 1.40 25.92
C ASP A 373 50.52 1.87 24.75
N ILE A 374 50.77 3.06 24.20
CA ILE A 374 50.11 3.56 22.98
C ILE A 374 50.47 2.71 21.76
N GLU A 375 51.73 2.31 21.59
CA GLU A 375 52.15 1.41 20.50
C GLU A 375 51.46 0.03 20.61
N LYS A 376 51.29 -0.51 21.83
CA LYS A 376 50.54 -1.75 22.05
C LYS A 376 49.06 -1.60 21.73
N GLU A 377 48.42 -0.50 22.14
CA GLU A 377 47.02 -0.22 21.81
C GLU A 377 46.80 0.00 20.32
N LEU A 378 47.72 0.70 19.64
CA LEU A 378 47.68 0.88 18.19
C LEU A 378 47.77 -0.47 17.47
N HIS A 379 48.67 -1.36 17.92
CA HIS A 379 48.81 -2.69 17.35
C HIS A 379 47.55 -3.54 17.57
N ALA A 380 46.96 -3.50 18.76
CA ALA A 380 45.70 -4.20 19.04
C ALA A 380 44.51 -3.65 18.21
N CYS A 381 44.46 -2.34 17.95
CA CYS A 381 43.46 -1.73 17.08
C CYS A 381 43.65 -2.13 15.61
N LEU A 382 44.89 -2.20 15.12
CA LEU A 382 45.18 -2.66 13.76
C LEU A 382 44.82 -4.14 13.58
N GLU A 383 45.13 -4.99 14.57
CA GLU A 383 44.74 -6.40 14.58
C GLU A 383 43.22 -6.56 14.56
N ARG A 384 42.50 -5.80 15.40
CA ARG A 384 41.03 -5.78 15.40
C ARG A 384 40.44 -5.30 14.08
N ARG A 385 41.03 -4.28 13.45
CA ARG A 385 40.60 -3.80 12.14
C ARG A 385 40.73 -4.90 11.09
N ARG A 386 41.85 -5.61 11.07
CA ARG A 386 42.08 -6.75 10.17
C ARG A 386 41.06 -7.87 10.38
N ILE A 387 40.79 -8.23 11.63
CA ILE A 387 39.76 -9.24 11.97
C ILE A 387 38.37 -8.82 11.49
N LEU A 388 38.03 -7.54 11.63
CA LEU A 388 36.74 -7.00 11.18
C LEU A 388 36.64 -6.94 9.65
N GLU A 389 37.73 -6.61 8.95
CA GLU A 389 37.79 -6.67 7.48
C GLU A 389 37.57 -8.11 6.99
N ASP A 390 38.23 -9.08 7.60
CA ASP A 390 38.04 -10.51 7.30
C ASP A 390 36.64 -11.02 7.66
N ALA A 391 36.04 -10.51 8.73
CA ALA A 391 34.65 -10.82 9.07
C ALA A 391 33.68 -10.24 8.03
N LEU A 392 33.94 -9.02 7.56
CA LEU A 392 33.12 -8.31 6.60
C LEU A 392 33.18 -8.97 5.21
N THR A 393 34.35 -9.46 4.77
CA THR A 393 34.48 -10.23 3.54
C THR A 393 33.72 -11.55 3.61
N ARG A 394 33.80 -12.29 4.75
CA ARG A 394 32.98 -13.51 4.97
C ARG A 394 31.48 -13.23 4.94
N VAL A 395 31.03 -12.13 5.53
CA VAL A 395 29.61 -11.73 5.50
C VAL A 395 29.16 -11.39 4.08
N ARG A 396 29.99 -10.67 3.31
CA ARG A 396 29.69 -10.37 1.89
C ARG A 396 29.58 -11.64 1.07
N GLN A 397 30.51 -12.59 1.23
CA GLN A 397 30.45 -13.89 0.55
C GLN A 397 29.17 -14.67 0.90
N ARG A 398 28.79 -14.72 2.18
CA ARG A 398 27.53 -15.37 2.60
C ARG A 398 26.29 -14.68 2.02
N ARG A 399 26.27 -13.35 1.99
CA ARG A 399 25.19 -12.57 1.37
C ARG A 399 25.09 -12.89 -0.12
N ASP A 400 26.22 -12.94 -0.83
CA ASP A 400 26.24 -13.17 -2.27
C ASP A 400 25.83 -14.61 -2.60
N ALA A 401 26.24 -15.60 -1.78
CA ALA A 401 25.76 -16.98 -1.87
C ALA A 401 24.24 -17.09 -1.62
N ALA A 402 23.74 -16.49 -0.54
CA ALA A 402 22.30 -16.49 -0.22
C ALA A 402 21.47 -15.77 -1.30
N LYS A 403 22.01 -14.71 -1.90
CA LYS A 403 21.38 -14.03 -3.04
C LYS A 403 21.32 -14.95 -4.26
N GLY A 404 22.40 -15.70 -4.53
CA GLY A 404 22.43 -16.71 -5.59
C GLY A 404 21.38 -17.80 -5.40
N GLU A 405 21.29 -18.37 -4.19
CA GLU A 405 20.28 -19.38 -3.83
C GLU A 405 18.86 -18.85 -3.98
N TYR A 406 18.58 -17.64 -3.48
CA TYR A 406 17.27 -17.02 -3.61
C TYR A 406 16.87 -16.80 -5.07
N LEU A 407 17.80 -16.33 -5.92
CA LEU A 407 17.54 -16.14 -7.34
C LEU A 407 17.30 -17.48 -8.05
N SER A 408 18.02 -18.53 -7.69
CA SER A 408 17.81 -19.88 -8.22
C SER A 408 16.42 -20.40 -7.86
N HIS A 409 16.03 -20.33 -6.58
CA HIS A 409 14.69 -20.74 -6.14
C HIS A 409 13.58 -19.90 -6.74
N SER A 410 13.78 -18.59 -6.89
CA SER A 410 12.80 -17.72 -7.54
C SER A 410 12.61 -18.10 -9.02
N LYS A 411 13.68 -18.48 -9.70
CA LYS A 411 13.63 -18.93 -11.10
C LYS A 411 12.93 -20.29 -11.23
N GLU A 412 13.24 -21.22 -10.34
CA GLU A 412 12.59 -22.54 -10.27
C GLU A 412 11.08 -22.40 -10.03
N ARG A 413 10.66 -21.60 -9.05
CA ARG A 413 9.22 -21.32 -8.83
C ARG A 413 8.53 -20.65 -10.01
N ALA A 414 9.23 -19.75 -10.71
CA ALA A 414 8.67 -19.12 -11.91
C ALA A 414 8.46 -20.15 -13.03
N GLN A 415 9.36 -21.12 -13.17
CA GLN A 415 9.23 -22.24 -14.13
C GLN A 415 8.08 -23.18 -13.74
N GLU A 416 7.95 -23.53 -12.46
CA GLU A 416 6.83 -24.33 -11.95
C GLU A 416 5.48 -23.63 -12.20
N LEU A 417 5.40 -22.32 -11.93
CA LEU A 417 4.18 -21.55 -12.18
C LEU A 417 3.83 -21.52 -13.67
N GLN A 418 4.82 -21.38 -14.54
CA GLN A 418 4.61 -21.43 -15.99
C GLN A 418 4.07 -22.79 -16.43
N ALA A 419 4.63 -23.90 -15.94
CA ALA A 419 4.13 -25.24 -16.24
C ALA A 419 2.67 -25.42 -15.79
N PHE A 420 2.31 -24.91 -14.60
CA PHE A 420 0.94 -24.95 -14.11
C PHE A 420 -0.04 -24.18 -15.01
N LEU A 421 0.36 -23.00 -15.51
CA LEU A 421 -0.47 -22.22 -16.43
C LEU A 421 -0.65 -22.92 -17.78
N GLU A 422 0.37 -23.63 -18.27
CA GLU A 422 0.29 -24.43 -19.49
C GLU A 422 -0.65 -25.64 -19.31
N GLU A 423 -0.63 -26.28 -18.14
CA GLU A 423 -1.58 -27.35 -17.78
C GLU A 423 -3.02 -26.82 -17.67
N ASP A 424 -3.24 -25.67 -17.02
CA ASP A 424 -4.58 -25.07 -16.90
C ASP A 424 -5.16 -24.73 -18.29
N ALA A 425 -4.33 -24.16 -19.18
CA ALA A 425 -4.71 -23.92 -20.57
C ALA A 425 -5.00 -25.21 -21.36
N HIS A 426 -4.38 -26.33 -21.00
CA HIS A 426 -4.71 -27.64 -21.58
C HIS A 426 -6.04 -28.18 -21.05
N VAL A 427 -6.28 -28.10 -19.74
CA VAL A 427 -7.54 -28.51 -19.11
C VAL A 427 -8.71 -27.70 -19.65
N GLN A 428 -8.55 -26.38 -19.81
CA GLN A 428 -9.58 -25.51 -20.34
C GLN A 428 -9.97 -25.88 -21.79
N ARG A 429 -9.00 -26.21 -22.64
CA ARG A 429 -9.26 -26.74 -23.98
C ARG A 429 -10.02 -28.07 -23.95
N MET A 430 -9.67 -28.97 -23.03
CA MET A 430 -10.43 -30.22 -22.86
C MET A 430 -11.88 -29.97 -22.42
N LEU A 431 -12.10 -29.03 -21.50
CA LEU A 431 -13.46 -28.66 -21.06
C LEU A 431 -14.29 -28.07 -22.20
N GLU A 432 -13.69 -27.25 -23.07
CA GLU A 432 -14.35 -26.74 -24.27
C GLU A 432 -14.74 -27.87 -25.25
N ASP A 433 -13.88 -28.87 -25.42
CA ASP A 433 -14.17 -30.03 -26.27
C ASP A 433 -15.26 -30.93 -25.67
N VAL A 434 -15.27 -31.10 -24.34
CA VAL A 434 -16.37 -31.76 -23.63
C VAL A 434 -17.68 -30.97 -23.80
N GLY A 435 -17.64 -29.64 -23.68
CA GLY A 435 -18.81 -28.78 -23.93
C GLY A 435 -19.35 -28.90 -25.36
N ARG A 436 -18.45 -28.97 -26.36
CA ARG A 436 -18.80 -29.18 -27.77
C ARG A 436 -19.44 -30.54 -28.00
N THR A 437 -18.87 -31.61 -27.44
CA THR A 437 -19.42 -32.96 -27.57
C THR A 437 -20.76 -33.11 -26.85
N GLN A 438 -20.91 -32.52 -25.66
CA GLN A 438 -22.19 -32.50 -24.95
C GLN A 438 -23.28 -31.75 -25.74
N SER A 439 -22.92 -30.64 -26.39
CA SER A 439 -23.85 -29.89 -27.24
C SER A 439 -24.30 -30.71 -28.46
N LYS A 440 -23.38 -31.44 -29.09
CA LYS A 440 -23.72 -32.38 -30.17
C LYS A 440 -24.66 -33.48 -29.69
N LEU A 441 -24.37 -34.10 -28.54
CA LEU A 441 -25.24 -35.13 -27.97
C LEU A 441 -26.66 -34.62 -27.69
N ARG A 442 -26.81 -33.41 -27.13
CA ARG A 442 -28.15 -32.81 -26.95
C ARG A 442 -28.88 -32.60 -28.27
N SER A 443 -28.17 -32.19 -29.32
CA SER A 443 -28.79 -32.04 -30.65
C SER A 443 -29.27 -33.39 -31.21
N PHE A 444 -28.50 -34.47 -31.01
CA PHE A 444 -28.91 -35.81 -31.40
C PHE A 444 -30.13 -36.30 -30.62
N VAL A 445 -30.16 -36.12 -29.31
CA VAL A 445 -31.34 -36.46 -28.49
C VAL A 445 -32.58 -35.71 -28.98
N SER A 446 -32.47 -34.39 -29.21
CA SER A 446 -33.61 -33.63 -29.73
C SER A 446 -34.08 -34.08 -31.12
N PHE A 447 -33.16 -34.62 -31.94
CA PHE A 447 -33.48 -35.16 -33.25
C PHE A 447 -34.20 -36.51 -33.13
N GLU A 448 -33.76 -37.39 -32.22
CA GLU A 448 -34.47 -38.64 -31.91
C GLU A 448 -35.87 -38.37 -31.38
N ASP A 449 -36.03 -37.43 -30.43
CA ASP A 449 -37.34 -37.03 -29.90
C ASP A 449 -38.30 -36.60 -31.05
N GLN A 450 -37.80 -35.78 -31.98
CA GLN A 450 -38.59 -35.36 -33.16
C GLN A 450 -38.91 -36.53 -34.09
N MET A 451 -38.02 -37.51 -34.22
CA MET A 451 -38.27 -38.68 -35.04
C MET A 451 -39.33 -39.57 -34.40
N GLU A 452 -39.27 -39.76 -33.08
CA GLU A 452 -40.25 -40.51 -32.31
C GLU A 452 -41.64 -39.86 -32.40
N GLU A 453 -41.74 -38.53 -32.24
CA GLU A 453 -42.99 -37.80 -32.44
C GLU A 453 -43.57 -37.97 -33.85
N ARG A 454 -42.74 -38.05 -34.90
CA ARG A 454 -43.20 -38.33 -36.27
C ARG A 454 -43.70 -39.76 -36.41
N MET A 455 -43.00 -40.72 -35.82
CA MET A 455 -43.42 -42.13 -35.85
C MET A 455 -44.73 -42.33 -35.10
N GLN A 456 -44.91 -41.68 -33.93
CA GLN A 456 -46.16 -41.73 -33.18
C GLN A 456 -47.32 -41.14 -33.99
N ARG A 457 -47.12 -39.99 -34.65
CA ARG A 457 -48.13 -39.41 -35.55
C ARG A 457 -48.51 -40.34 -36.69
N PHE A 458 -47.52 -40.94 -37.34
CA PHE A 458 -47.76 -41.90 -38.40
C PHE A 458 -48.54 -43.13 -37.90
N ALA A 459 -48.20 -43.65 -36.72
CA ALA A 459 -48.93 -44.76 -36.11
C ALA A 459 -50.39 -44.40 -35.79
N THR A 460 -50.66 -43.19 -35.28
CA THR A 460 -52.02 -42.72 -35.03
C THR A 460 -52.83 -42.56 -36.32
N GLU A 461 -52.24 -41.99 -37.36
CA GLU A 461 -52.89 -41.84 -38.68
C GLU A 461 -53.25 -43.22 -39.27
N GLN A 462 -52.33 -44.19 -39.16
CA GLN A 462 -52.58 -45.56 -39.62
C GLN A 462 -53.74 -46.22 -38.85
N GLN A 463 -53.79 -46.02 -37.53
CA GLN A 463 -54.87 -46.56 -36.69
C GLN A 463 -56.23 -45.92 -37.01
N GLU A 464 -56.26 -44.63 -37.34
CA GLU A 464 -57.49 -43.95 -37.80
C GLU A 464 -57.98 -44.51 -39.13
N LEU A 465 -57.08 -44.77 -40.08
CA LEU A 465 -57.42 -45.41 -41.35
C LEU A 465 -57.94 -46.84 -41.15
N ASP A 466 -57.30 -47.64 -40.30
CA ASP A 466 -57.75 -49.00 -40.00
C ASP A 466 -59.14 -49.00 -39.33
N ASN A 467 -59.40 -48.06 -38.42
CA ASN A 467 -60.72 -47.88 -37.81
C ASN A 467 -61.77 -47.43 -38.83
N PHE A 468 -61.40 -46.55 -39.76
CA PHE A 468 -62.29 -46.11 -40.84
C PHE A 468 -62.65 -47.28 -41.76
N ASP A 469 -61.68 -48.07 -42.20
CA ASP A 469 -61.88 -49.25 -43.03
C ASP A 469 -62.75 -50.29 -42.31
N ALA A 470 -62.53 -50.52 -41.01
CA ALA A 470 -63.38 -51.40 -40.21
C ALA A 470 -64.85 -50.91 -40.15
N ASN A 471 -65.07 -49.61 -39.99
CA ASN A 471 -66.41 -49.00 -40.01
C ASN A 471 -67.10 -49.11 -41.37
N VAL A 472 -66.36 -48.89 -42.47
CA VAL A 472 -66.88 -49.06 -43.83
C VAL A 472 -67.28 -50.52 -44.07
N LEU A 473 -66.42 -51.46 -43.68
CA LEU A 473 -66.72 -52.89 -43.79
C LEU A 473 -67.98 -53.27 -42.99
N GLU A 474 -68.17 -52.69 -41.81
CA GLU A 474 -69.37 -52.93 -41.01
C GLU A 474 -70.64 -52.34 -41.66
N CYS A 475 -70.56 -51.14 -42.22
CA CYS A 475 -71.65 -50.55 -43.01
C CYS A 475 -72.02 -51.44 -44.21
N VAL A 476 -71.03 -51.97 -44.93
CA VAL A 476 -71.25 -52.91 -46.04
C VAL A 476 -71.92 -54.20 -45.55
N ARG A 477 -71.52 -54.74 -44.39
CA ARG A 477 -72.19 -55.91 -43.79
C ARG A 477 -73.64 -55.63 -43.42
N GLN A 478 -73.93 -54.45 -42.84
CA GLN A 478 -75.30 -54.06 -42.49
C GLN A 478 -76.18 -53.88 -43.72
N LEU A 479 -75.67 -53.23 -44.77
CA LEU A 479 -76.37 -53.12 -46.05
C LEU A 479 -76.66 -54.51 -46.62
N ARG A 480 -75.67 -55.42 -46.61
CA ARG A 480 -75.87 -56.78 -47.10
C ARG A 480 -76.96 -57.56 -46.35
N LYS A 481 -77.11 -57.34 -45.03
CA LYS A 481 -78.20 -57.93 -44.22
C LYS A 481 -79.57 -57.34 -44.52
N ASN A 482 -79.66 -56.08 -44.91
CA ASN A 482 -80.93 -55.42 -45.21
C ASN A 482 -81.47 -55.74 -46.62
N PHE A 483 -80.64 -56.29 -47.50
CA PHE A 483 -80.99 -56.66 -48.88
C PHE A 483 -81.00 -58.19 -49.13
N SER A 484 -80.86 -58.99 -48.07
CA SER A 484 -81.06 -60.44 -48.05
C SER A 484 -82.32 -60.77 -47.28
#